data_AF-A0A068WQJ1-F1
#
_entry.id   AF-A0A068WQJ1-F1
#
_cell.length_a   1.000
_cell.length_b   1.000
_cell.length_c   1.000
_cell.angle_alpha   90.00
_cell.angle_beta   90.00
_cell.angle_gamma   90.00
#
_symmetry.space_group_name_H-M   'P 1'
#
loop_
_entity.id
_entity.type
_entity.pdbx_description
1 polymer ?
#
loop_
_entity_poly.entity_id
_entity_poly.type
_entity_poly.pdbx_seq_one_letter_code
_entity_poly.pdbx_strand_id
1 'polypeptide(L)'
;MSDSTTWRFRLPSWLPTPADFVEATIEPTGLFYIIWLFFVMLAFIYNGVAIPFREAFDIYDGVEYQNSWLTCDSVADAIYLADLIIIKPRVQFIENGFVMVNFKRCAKHYLRQLNFKLDVASVIPFDLLGLIHGKPTARYRILRFLKFPVMLEFFDRTDLRVSAGFAVRLAKTIIYLIYVIHVESCGYYAFNRIHGLNASDWSIGNQNNNPYIYSFYVATKMATSIGNLPHATNPLEFVFMTVYWLTGVYISAILIGQVIDILDSKSAEKEAYKKLMNATLTYLKRIRAPERDIDMVRTWFNHNWSQQKTLDENMLIDALPLKLKKDVLVDVHYKTLSKVSLFKNCEKTMIFDLICKLKPVLFLPGALICEKGEVGMEMYIVKQGFVEVVGGPDNSIVYVTLKEGSVFGEISLLALKGKNIRTATVRSKGYSTLFRLTKSDFEEAMKNYPTAYNHLKRKAQKMLTKDKRKADEKAKAIEVKEVKEMEEIGPNGSLEIIPDYRKLSKMSMVVDQIMERIKSCRLQNVEKSGVEPDDEATLNEDVSSLPEESVSSIDSEGNLQELSD
;
A
#
# COMPACT_ATOMS: atom_id res chain seq x y z
N MET A 1 25.60 47.54 33.50
CA MET A 1 26.57 47.15 32.45
C MET A 1 26.18 45.76 31.97
N SER A 2 25.16 45.71 31.11
CA SER A 2 25.19 45.17 29.73
C SER A 2 25.32 43.64 29.65
N ASP A 3 24.17 42.97 29.67
CA ASP A 3 23.99 41.61 29.17
C ASP A 3 24.27 41.59 27.66
N SER A 4 25.37 40.95 27.25
CA SER A 4 25.65 40.66 25.86
C SER A 4 24.83 39.44 25.41
N THR A 5 23.67 39.69 24.81
CA THR A 5 22.87 38.70 24.09
C THR A 5 23.60 38.22 22.84
N THR A 6 24.48 37.24 23.01
CA THR A 6 25.03 36.49 21.88
C THR A 6 24.02 35.42 21.47
N TRP A 7 23.25 35.70 20.42
CA TRP A 7 22.42 34.71 19.74
C TRP A 7 23.31 33.60 19.18
N ARG A 8 23.56 32.54 19.96
CA ARG A 8 24.21 31.33 19.45
C ARG A 8 23.15 30.54 18.68
N PHE A 9 23.14 30.68 17.36
CA PHE A 9 22.48 29.73 16.47
C PHE A 9 23.04 28.33 16.75
N ARG A 10 22.26 27.49 17.46
CA ARG A 10 22.60 26.07 17.59
C ARG A 10 22.24 25.39 16.28
N LEU A 11 23.25 25.05 15.50
CA LEU A 11 23.07 24.20 14.32
C LEU A 11 22.41 22.87 14.76
N PRO A 12 21.54 22.28 13.95
CA PRO A 12 20.88 21.02 14.30
C PRO A 12 21.89 19.93 14.62
N SER A 13 21.57 19.02 15.56
CA SER A 13 22.46 17.95 16.03
C SER A 13 22.89 16.96 14.94
N TRP A 14 22.27 17.00 13.77
CA TRP A 14 22.61 16.18 12.60
C TRP A 14 23.64 16.85 11.67
N LEU A 15 24.02 18.11 11.91
CA LEU A 15 24.98 18.84 11.07
C LEU A 15 26.40 18.67 11.65
N PRO A 16 27.35 18.08 10.90
CA PRO A 16 28.72 17.81 11.40
C PRO A 16 29.53 19.10 11.62
N THR A 17 30.52 19.04 12.52
CA THR A 17 31.45 20.16 12.72
C THR A 17 32.37 20.34 11.50
N PRO A 18 32.98 21.53 11.27
CA PRO A 18 33.81 21.78 10.10
C PRO A 18 35.03 20.84 9.95
N ALA A 19 35.58 20.35 11.07
CA ALA A 19 36.69 19.39 11.07
C ALA A 19 36.19 17.98 10.70
N ASP A 20 35.04 17.57 11.26
CA ASP A 20 34.41 16.29 10.92
C ASP A 20 33.92 16.26 9.46
N PHE A 21 33.55 17.42 8.90
CA PHE A 21 33.06 17.55 7.53
C PHE A 21 34.11 17.19 6.46
N VAL A 22 35.40 17.25 6.79
CA VAL A 22 36.48 16.90 5.84
C VAL A 22 36.59 15.39 5.65
N GLU A 23 36.33 14.60 6.70
CA GLU A 23 36.40 13.14 6.68
C GLU A 23 35.02 12.47 6.59
N ALA A 24 33.94 13.22 6.85
CA ALA A 24 32.58 12.71 6.83
C ALA A 24 32.18 12.21 5.43
N THR A 25 31.60 11.01 5.41
CA THR A 25 30.90 10.47 4.24
C THR A 25 29.39 10.63 4.40
N ILE A 26 28.70 10.67 3.27
CA ILE A 26 27.28 10.98 3.20
C ILE A 26 26.50 9.70 2.91
N GLU A 27 25.56 9.38 3.79
CA GLU A 27 24.64 8.27 3.59
C GLU A 27 23.67 8.59 2.42
N PRO A 28 23.54 7.73 1.40
CA PRO A 28 22.67 7.96 0.23
C PRO A 28 21.19 8.07 0.57
N THR A 29 20.76 7.46 1.68
CA THR A 29 19.38 7.48 2.20
C THR A 29 19.16 8.57 3.26
N GLY A 30 20.22 9.30 3.62
CA GLY A 30 20.19 10.34 4.63
C GLY A 30 19.36 11.55 4.19
N LEU A 31 18.65 12.17 5.15
CA LEU A 31 17.82 13.35 4.89
C LEU A 31 18.64 14.52 4.32
N PHE A 32 19.87 14.70 4.82
CA PHE A 32 20.78 15.74 4.34
C PHE A 32 21.06 15.62 2.83
N TYR A 33 21.33 14.41 2.35
CA TYR A 33 21.60 14.18 0.93
C TYR A 33 20.38 14.46 0.06
N ILE A 34 19.18 14.05 0.50
CA ILE A 34 17.93 14.32 -0.22
C ILE A 34 17.63 15.82 -0.28
N ILE A 35 17.85 16.56 0.81
CA ILE A 35 17.72 18.02 0.83
C ILE A 35 18.73 18.67 -0.11
N TRP A 36 19.97 18.19 -0.15
CA TRP A 36 20.96 18.68 -1.12
C TRP A 36 20.53 18.41 -2.57
N LEU A 37 20.11 17.18 -2.86
CA LEU A 37 19.59 16.79 -4.17
C LEU A 37 18.39 17.62 -4.59
N PHE A 38 17.55 18.08 -3.64
CA PHE A 38 16.47 19.02 -3.93
C PHE A 38 16.98 20.35 -4.51
N PHE A 39 18.04 20.92 -3.94
CA PHE A 39 18.65 22.15 -4.47
C PHE A 39 19.30 21.93 -5.84
N VAL A 40 19.97 20.79 -6.04
CA VAL A 40 20.55 20.44 -7.36
C VAL A 40 19.45 20.23 -8.39
N MET A 41 18.33 19.62 -8.00
CA MET A 41 17.16 19.44 -8.85
C MET A 41 16.47 20.78 -9.17
N LEU A 42 16.39 21.71 -8.21
CA LEU A 42 15.89 23.06 -8.48
C LEU A 42 16.77 23.80 -9.49
N ALA A 43 18.10 23.69 -9.38
CA ALA A 43 19.04 24.21 -10.38
C ALA A 43 18.86 23.55 -11.76
N PHE A 44 18.57 22.24 -11.79
CA PHE A 44 18.23 21.53 -13.03
C PHE A 44 16.91 22.00 -13.65
N ILE A 45 15.85 22.17 -12.86
CA ILE A 45 14.57 22.69 -13.34
C ILE A 45 14.75 24.11 -13.88
N TYR A 46 15.52 24.96 -13.18
CA TYR A 46 15.86 26.30 -13.66
C TYR A 46 16.52 26.25 -15.04
N ASN A 47 17.59 25.47 -15.21
CA ASN A 47 18.27 25.34 -16.50
C ASN A 47 17.35 24.73 -17.57
N GLY A 48 16.53 23.75 -17.20
CA GLY A 48 15.58 23.10 -18.08
C GLY A 48 14.55 24.07 -18.65
N VAL A 49 14.06 25.02 -17.86
CA VAL A 49 13.10 26.05 -18.29
C VAL A 49 13.81 27.23 -18.97
N ALA A 50 14.89 27.74 -18.38
CA ALA A 50 15.53 28.98 -18.81
C ALA A 50 16.21 28.85 -20.18
N ILE A 51 16.84 27.71 -20.49
CA ILE A 51 17.56 27.51 -21.76
C ILE A 51 16.62 27.56 -22.98
N PRO A 52 15.58 26.70 -23.10
CA PRO A 52 14.66 26.75 -24.24
C PRO A 52 13.86 28.06 -24.28
N PHE A 53 13.50 28.60 -23.12
CA PHE A 53 12.82 29.89 -23.04
C PHE A 53 13.64 31.03 -23.64
N ARG A 54 14.91 31.17 -23.23
CA ARG A 54 15.79 32.25 -23.71
C ARG A 54 16.20 32.07 -25.17
N GLU A 55 16.33 30.83 -25.64
CA GLU A 55 16.65 30.56 -27.05
C GLU A 55 15.46 30.89 -27.98
N ALA A 56 14.24 30.56 -27.55
CA ALA A 56 13.03 30.87 -28.30
C ALA A 56 12.66 32.36 -28.22
N PHE A 57 12.55 32.91 -27.00
CA PHE A 57 12.09 34.27 -26.74
C PHE A 57 13.27 35.23 -26.52
N ASP A 58 13.87 35.66 -27.62
CA ASP A 58 15.00 36.61 -27.64
C ASP A 58 14.66 37.99 -27.04
N ILE A 59 13.38 38.37 -27.01
CA ILE A 59 12.87 39.58 -26.33
C ILE A 59 13.27 39.61 -24.85
N TYR A 60 13.29 38.46 -24.18
CA TYR A 60 13.61 38.35 -22.75
C TYR A 60 15.10 38.18 -22.45
N ASP A 61 15.93 38.04 -23.49
CA ASP A 61 17.41 37.95 -23.40
C ASP A 61 18.07 39.31 -23.73
N GLY A 62 17.31 40.40 -23.60
CA GLY A 62 17.77 41.78 -23.78
C GLY A 62 18.65 42.29 -22.62
N VAL A 63 19.29 43.44 -22.84
CA VAL A 63 20.27 44.06 -21.91
C VAL A 63 19.67 44.33 -20.53
N GLU A 64 18.36 44.66 -20.47
CA GLU A 64 17.65 44.97 -19.22
C GLU A 64 17.62 43.81 -18.21
N TYR A 65 17.53 42.56 -18.69
CA TYR A 65 17.38 41.37 -17.83
C TYR A 65 18.70 40.59 -17.68
N GLN A 66 19.76 40.99 -18.37
CA GLN A 66 21.01 40.25 -18.47
C GLN A 66 21.70 40.03 -17.11
N ASN A 67 21.64 41.01 -16.20
CA ASN A 67 22.21 40.89 -14.86
C ASN A 67 21.46 39.85 -14.00
N SER A 68 20.14 39.79 -14.11
CA SER A 68 19.31 38.81 -13.40
C SER A 68 19.59 37.40 -13.91
N TRP A 69 19.67 37.23 -15.23
CA TRP A 69 20.04 35.95 -15.84
C TRP A 69 21.43 35.49 -15.41
N LEU A 70 22.43 36.36 -15.49
CA LEU A 70 23.79 36.03 -15.07
C LEU A 70 23.85 35.61 -13.61
N THR A 71 23.08 36.26 -12.73
CA THR A 71 23.02 35.92 -11.30
C THR A 71 22.43 34.52 -11.10
N CYS A 72 21.26 34.24 -11.69
CA CYS A 72 20.60 32.94 -11.57
C CYS A 72 21.45 31.81 -12.17
N ASP A 73 22.06 32.06 -13.33
CA ASP A 73 22.94 31.10 -14.00
C ASP A 73 24.18 30.79 -13.14
N SER A 74 24.79 31.83 -12.55
CA SER A 74 25.95 31.66 -11.67
C SER A 74 25.61 30.88 -10.39
N VAL A 75 24.41 31.09 -9.83
CA VAL A 75 23.93 30.32 -8.67
C VAL A 75 23.73 28.85 -9.05
N ALA A 76 23.12 28.55 -10.20
CA ALA A 76 22.91 27.18 -10.67
C ALA A 76 24.25 26.46 -10.93
N ASP A 77 25.19 27.12 -11.61
CA ASP A 77 26.53 26.59 -11.87
C ASP A 77 27.32 26.38 -10.55
N ALA A 78 27.19 27.28 -9.57
CA ALA A 78 27.81 27.11 -8.25
C ALA A 78 27.26 25.89 -7.49
N ILE A 79 25.96 25.62 -7.58
CA ILE A 79 25.33 24.42 -6.99
C ILE A 79 25.88 23.16 -7.65
N TYR A 80 26.01 23.13 -8.98
CA TYR A 80 26.58 21.98 -9.69
C TYR A 80 28.05 21.75 -9.37
N LEU A 81 28.84 22.81 -9.22
CA LEU A 81 30.23 22.72 -8.83
C LEU A 81 30.38 22.19 -7.39
N ALA A 82 29.55 22.67 -6.46
CA ALA A 82 29.50 22.17 -5.11
C ALA A 82 29.08 20.69 -5.05
N ASP A 83 28.12 20.28 -5.89
CA ASP A 83 27.67 18.88 -5.99
C ASP A 83 28.81 17.97 -6.48
N LEU A 84 29.51 18.38 -7.54
CA LEU A 84 30.63 17.65 -8.15
C LEU A 84 31.85 17.53 -7.22
N ILE A 85 32.23 18.62 -6.55
CA ILE A 85 33.48 18.68 -5.76
C ILE A 85 33.26 18.20 -4.32
N ILE A 86 32.16 18.59 -3.68
CA ILE A 86 31.96 18.43 -2.25
C ILE A 86 31.11 17.20 -1.95
N ILE A 87 29.98 17.01 -2.64
CA ILE A 87 28.96 16.03 -2.23
C ILE A 87 29.15 14.66 -2.89
N LYS A 88 29.14 14.58 -4.23
CA LYS A 88 29.18 13.28 -4.95
C LYS A 88 30.39 12.39 -4.59
N PRO A 89 31.62 12.91 -4.41
CA PRO A 89 32.75 12.08 -4.00
C PRO A 89 32.64 11.50 -2.57
N ARG A 90 31.74 12.04 -1.74
CA ARG A 90 31.52 11.62 -0.34
C ARG A 90 30.37 10.64 -0.17
N VAL A 91 29.58 10.38 -1.22
CA VAL A 91 28.44 9.47 -1.15
C VAL A 91 28.94 8.03 -0.90
N GLN A 92 28.40 7.38 0.13
CA GLN A 92 28.75 6.01 0.48
C GLN A 92 28.20 5.04 -0.57
N PHE A 93 28.90 3.93 -0.76
CA PHE A 93 28.47 2.86 -1.64
C PHE A 93 28.68 1.50 -0.95
N ILE A 94 27.97 0.49 -1.45
CA ILE A 94 28.07 -0.88 -0.94
C ILE A 94 29.03 -1.65 -1.83
N GLU A 95 30.05 -2.27 -1.24
CA GLU A 95 31.00 -3.13 -1.92
C GLU A 95 31.26 -4.38 -1.06
N ASN A 96 31.07 -5.56 -1.65
CA ASN A 96 31.14 -6.86 -0.95
C ASN A 96 30.23 -6.94 0.30
N GLY A 97 29.06 -6.28 0.26
CA GLY A 97 28.10 -6.25 1.37
C GLY A 97 28.44 -5.29 2.51
N PHE A 98 29.56 -4.55 2.43
CA PHE A 98 29.94 -3.54 3.43
C PHE A 98 29.68 -2.13 2.90
N VAL A 99 29.12 -1.28 3.76
CA VAL A 99 29.00 0.16 3.48
C VAL A 99 30.40 0.78 3.62
N MET A 100 30.90 1.33 2.52
CA MET A 100 32.21 1.98 2.49
C MET A 100 32.09 3.41 3.04
N VAL A 101 32.73 3.66 4.18
CA VAL A 101 32.71 4.96 4.90
C VAL A 101 33.99 5.77 4.66
N ASN A 102 34.97 5.23 3.92
CA ASN A 102 36.24 5.91 3.65
C ASN A 102 36.14 6.84 2.43
N PHE A 103 36.36 8.13 2.64
CA PHE A 103 36.33 9.17 1.60
C PHE A 103 37.15 8.84 0.35
N LYS A 104 38.41 8.40 0.51
CA LYS A 104 39.30 8.14 -0.65
C LYS A 104 38.76 7.02 -1.54
N ARG A 105 38.12 6.02 -0.92
CA ARG A 105 37.52 4.89 -1.64
C ARG A 105 36.23 5.32 -2.35
N CYS A 106 35.38 6.12 -1.69
CA CYS A 106 34.17 6.69 -2.30
C CYS A 106 34.50 7.60 -3.49
N ALA A 107 35.48 8.49 -3.35
CA ALA A 107 35.91 9.37 -4.43
C ALA A 107 36.45 8.57 -5.62
N LYS A 108 37.32 7.56 -5.39
CA LYS A 108 37.86 6.71 -6.45
C LYS A 108 36.77 5.89 -7.15
N HIS A 109 35.76 5.46 -6.41
CA HIS A 109 34.59 4.77 -6.97
C HIS A 109 33.80 5.71 -7.87
N TYR A 110 33.46 6.91 -7.40
CA TYR A 110 32.73 7.91 -8.17
C TYR A 110 33.46 8.33 -9.46
N LEU A 111 34.78 8.58 -9.40
CA LEU A 111 35.61 8.95 -10.56
C LEU A 111 35.59 7.92 -11.71
N ARG A 112 35.26 6.65 -11.42
CA ARG A 112 35.16 5.58 -12.42
C ARG A 112 33.77 5.49 -13.05
N GLN A 113 32.75 6.07 -12.43
CA GLN A 113 31.37 6.00 -12.92
C GLN A 113 31.15 6.93 -14.12
N LEU A 114 30.20 6.54 -14.97
CA LEU A 114 29.75 7.40 -16.07
C LEU A 114 29.16 8.73 -15.56
N ASN A 115 28.50 8.69 -14.39
CA ASN A 115 27.92 9.87 -13.75
C ASN A 115 28.96 10.98 -13.54
N PHE A 116 30.19 10.65 -13.13
CA PHE A 116 31.26 11.65 -13.00
C PHE A 116 31.59 12.33 -14.34
N LYS A 117 31.64 11.57 -15.44
CA LYS A 117 31.91 12.14 -16.78
C LYS A 117 30.80 13.09 -17.22
N LEU A 118 29.55 12.72 -16.98
CA LEU A 118 28.37 13.56 -17.27
C LEU A 118 28.37 14.82 -16.40
N ASP A 119 28.69 14.67 -15.11
CA ASP A 119 28.76 15.77 -14.15
C ASP A 119 29.85 16.78 -14.55
N VAL A 120 31.05 16.31 -14.92
CA VAL A 120 32.12 17.17 -15.42
C VAL A 120 31.71 17.88 -16.70
N ALA A 121 31.15 17.15 -17.68
CA ALA A 121 30.71 17.73 -18.95
C ALA A 121 29.64 18.81 -18.77
N SER A 122 28.75 18.64 -17.79
CA SER A 122 27.66 19.59 -17.51
C SER A 122 28.11 20.93 -16.93
N VAL A 123 29.29 20.98 -16.30
CA VAL A 123 29.84 22.17 -15.62
C VAL A 123 30.85 22.91 -16.51
N ILE A 124 31.17 22.39 -17.70
CA ILE A 124 32.11 23.07 -18.61
C ILE A 124 31.52 24.43 -19.01
N PRO A 125 32.24 25.55 -18.71
CA PRO A 125 31.70 26.89 -18.88
C PRO A 125 31.82 27.38 -20.33
N PHE A 126 31.19 26.67 -21.27
CA PHE A 126 31.12 27.09 -22.68
C PHE A 126 30.47 28.47 -22.87
N ASP A 127 29.72 28.95 -21.88
CA ASP A 127 29.08 30.27 -21.89
C ASP A 127 30.09 31.42 -21.88
N LEU A 128 31.32 31.17 -21.43
CA LEU A 128 32.42 32.14 -21.51
C LEU A 128 32.76 32.48 -22.97
N LEU A 129 32.47 31.59 -23.92
CA LEU A 129 32.58 31.91 -25.35
C LEU A 129 31.61 33.01 -25.77
N GLY A 130 30.49 33.20 -25.07
CA GLY A 130 29.55 34.30 -25.30
C GLY A 130 30.14 35.67 -24.99
N LEU A 131 31.11 35.76 -24.06
CA LEU A 131 31.85 37.00 -23.78
C LEU A 131 32.80 37.36 -24.93
N ILE A 132 33.35 36.35 -25.62
CA ILE A 132 34.23 36.54 -26.78
C ILE A 132 33.42 36.96 -28.02
N HIS A 133 32.23 36.39 -28.21
CA HIS A 133 31.34 36.70 -29.34
C HIS A 133 30.44 37.93 -29.11
N GLY A 134 30.58 38.62 -27.97
CA GLY A 134 29.88 39.88 -27.67
C GLY A 134 28.41 39.77 -27.27
N LYS A 135 27.85 38.54 -27.17
CA LYS A 135 26.50 38.31 -26.63
C LYS A 135 26.43 36.97 -25.89
N PRO A 136 25.97 36.93 -24.63
CA PRO A 136 25.78 35.67 -23.90
C PRO A 136 24.55 34.93 -24.46
N THR A 137 24.75 33.99 -25.39
CA THR A 137 23.62 33.22 -25.96
C THR A 137 23.32 31.97 -25.14
N ALA A 138 22.03 31.71 -24.89
CA ALA A 138 21.55 30.58 -24.11
C ALA A 138 21.98 29.21 -24.65
N ARG A 139 22.15 29.05 -25.97
CA ARG A 139 22.60 27.79 -26.61
C ARG A 139 23.88 27.17 -26.02
N TYR A 140 24.81 27.97 -25.52
CA TYR A 140 26.07 27.46 -24.94
C TYR A 140 25.85 26.73 -23.60
N ARG A 141 24.68 26.90 -22.98
CA ARG A 141 24.26 26.22 -21.75
C ARG A 141 23.66 24.84 -21.96
N ILE A 142 23.52 24.36 -23.21
CA ILE A 142 22.85 23.08 -23.50
C ILE A 142 23.47 21.87 -22.75
N LEU A 143 24.76 21.91 -22.42
CA LEU A 143 25.42 20.83 -21.67
C LEU A 143 24.87 20.65 -20.25
N ARG A 144 24.16 21.63 -19.68
CA ARG A 144 23.57 21.53 -18.34
C ARG A 144 22.46 20.46 -18.30
N PHE A 145 21.87 20.10 -19.44
CA PHE A 145 20.93 18.97 -19.54
C PHE A 145 21.56 17.61 -19.20
N LEU A 146 22.89 17.48 -19.28
CA LEU A 146 23.59 16.25 -18.90
C LEU A 146 23.44 15.89 -17.41
N LYS A 147 22.98 16.82 -16.56
CA LYS A 147 22.61 16.59 -15.15
C LYS A 147 21.29 15.85 -14.94
N PHE A 148 20.58 15.44 -15.99
CA PHE A 148 19.33 14.68 -15.90
C PHE A 148 19.37 13.46 -14.95
N PRO A 149 20.46 12.66 -14.85
CA PRO A 149 20.52 11.54 -13.91
C PRO A 149 20.31 11.95 -12.44
N VAL A 150 20.69 13.17 -12.06
CA VAL A 150 20.49 13.67 -10.68
C VAL A 150 19.01 13.92 -10.38
N MET A 151 18.24 14.34 -11.39
CA MET A 151 16.78 14.46 -11.27
C MET A 151 16.15 13.08 -10.99
N LEU A 152 16.54 12.06 -11.75
CA LEU A 152 16.07 10.69 -11.53
C LEU A 152 16.44 10.21 -10.13
N GLU A 153 17.70 10.40 -9.73
CA GLU A 153 18.18 10.03 -8.40
C GLU A 153 17.38 10.71 -7.30
N PHE A 154 17.08 12.02 -7.41
CA PHE A 154 16.26 12.70 -6.41
C PHE A 154 14.89 12.04 -6.23
N PHE A 155 14.18 11.77 -7.33
CA PHE A 155 12.84 11.19 -7.26
C PHE A 155 12.89 9.77 -6.70
N ASP A 156 13.86 8.95 -7.10
CA ASP A 156 14.02 7.57 -6.61
C ASP A 156 14.31 7.55 -5.11
N ARG A 157 15.22 8.43 -4.63
CA ARG A 157 15.55 8.53 -3.20
C ARG A 157 14.37 9.07 -2.38
N THR A 158 13.61 9.99 -2.94
CA THR A 158 12.42 10.55 -2.27
C THR A 158 11.30 9.53 -2.20
N ASP A 159 11.08 8.73 -3.26
CA ASP A 159 10.08 7.65 -3.29
C ASP A 159 10.35 6.59 -2.22
N LEU A 160 11.63 6.24 -2.00
CA LEU A 160 12.03 5.29 -0.95
C LEU A 160 11.84 5.81 0.48
N ARG A 161 11.83 7.14 0.68
CA ARG A 161 11.79 7.74 2.03
C ARG A 161 10.40 8.22 2.43
N VAL A 162 9.60 8.66 1.48
CA VAL A 162 8.25 9.18 1.73
C VAL A 162 7.27 8.02 1.83
N SER A 163 6.49 7.97 2.90
CA SER A 163 5.45 6.94 3.10
C SER A 163 4.37 6.93 2.01
N ALA A 164 4.22 8.05 1.30
CA ALA A 164 3.33 8.23 0.17
C ALA A 164 4.11 8.27 -1.18
N GLY A 165 4.88 7.23 -1.49
CA GLY A 165 5.64 7.14 -2.75
C GLY A 165 4.79 7.37 -4.02
N PHE A 166 3.52 6.93 -4.01
CA PHE A 166 2.53 7.27 -5.05
C PHE A 166 2.49 8.77 -5.38
N ALA A 167 2.52 9.65 -4.37
CA ALA A 167 2.44 11.09 -4.57
C ALA A 167 3.72 11.63 -5.23
N VAL A 168 4.88 11.05 -4.90
CA VAL A 168 6.17 11.40 -5.52
C VAL A 168 6.16 11.04 -7.00
N ARG A 169 5.70 9.83 -7.35
CA ARG A 169 5.58 9.39 -8.75
C ARG A 169 4.59 10.25 -9.53
N LEU A 170 3.43 10.58 -8.95
CA LEU A 170 2.46 11.48 -9.57
C LEU A 170 3.03 12.88 -9.81
N ALA A 171 3.73 13.45 -8.81
CA ALA A 171 4.36 14.76 -8.94
C ALA A 171 5.43 14.76 -10.04
N LYS A 172 6.25 13.70 -10.13
CA LYS A 172 7.24 13.51 -11.22
C LYS A 172 6.59 13.57 -12.60
N THR A 173 5.50 12.83 -12.81
CA THR A 173 4.79 12.80 -14.10
C THR A 173 4.14 14.15 -14.43
N ILE A 174 3.56 14.84 -13.45
CA ILE A 174 2.99 16.19 -13.64
C ILE A 174 4.08 17.20 -14.03
N ILE A 175 5.26 17.14 -13.40
CA ILE A 175 6.39 18.00 -13.77
C ILE A 175 6.82 17.74 -15.22
N TYR A 176 6.88 16.48 -15.65
CA TYR A 176 7.16 16.13 -17.05
C TYR A 176 6.11 16.68 -18.01
N LEU A 177 4.83 16.58 -17.68
CA LEU A 177 3.74 17.12 -18.50
C LEU A 177 3.87 18.63 -18.69
N ILE A 178 4.06 19.38 -17.59
CA ILE A 178 4.24 20.83 -17.64
C ILE A 178 5.49 21.20 -18.45
N TYR A 179 6.58 20.43 -18.29
CA TYR A 179 7.82 20.66 -19.02
C TYR A 179 7.68 20.45 -20.54
N VAL A 180 6.97 19.39 -20.96
CA VAL A 180 6.68 19.16 -22.38
C VAL A 180 5.89 20.32 -22.96
N ILE A 181 4.81 20.75 -22.30
CA ILE A 181 4.01 21.91 -22.74
C ILE A 181 4.90 23.16 -22.85
N HIS A 182 5.81 23.37 -21.90
CA HIS A 182 6.76 24.48 -21.94
C HIS A 182 7.70 24.43 -23.17
N VAL A 183 8.30 23.27 -23.45
CA VAL A 183 9.17 23.08 -24.62
C VAL A 183 8.41 23.27 -25.92
N GLU A 184 7.19 22.75 -26.01
CA GLU A 184 6.29 22.95 -27.15
C GLU A 184 5.95 24.43 -27.35
N SER A 185 5.67 25.16 -26.27
CA SER A 185 5.44 26.60 -26.30
C SER A 185 6.64 27.36 -26.87
N CYS A 186 7.85 26.97 -26.47
CA CYS A 186 9.09 27.54 -26.99
C CYS A 186 9.28 27.19 -28.47
N GLY A 187 9.00 25.95 -28.87
CA GLY A 187 9.05 25.52 -30.27
C GLY A 187 8.06 26.27 -31.17
N TYR A 188 6.84 26.49 -30.68
CA TYR A 188 5.81 27.27 -31.37
C TYR A 188 6.28 28.71 -31.64
N TYR A 189 6.80 29.39 -30.62
CA TYR A 189 7.32 30.75 -30.78
C TYR A 189 8.56 30.79 -31.68
N ALA A 190 9.49 29.85 -31.51
CA ALA A 190 10.71 29.78 -32.32
C ALA A 190 10.41 29.62 -33.81
N PHE A 191 9.42 28.80 -34.16
CA PHE A 191 8.95 28.67 -35.54
C PHE A 191 8.36 29.98 -36.07
N ASN A 192 7.49 30.64 -35.30
CA ASN A 192 6.89 31.92 -35.67
C ASN A 192 7.94 33.02 -35.87
N ARG A 193 9.03 33.02 -35.09
CA ARG A 193 10.16 33.95 -35.26
C ARG A 193 10.89 33.73 -36.58
N ILE A 194 11.10 32.47 -36.99
CA ILE A 194 11.80 32.11 -38.23
C ILE A 194 10.93 32.38 -39.46
N HIS A 195 9.64 32.04 -39.37
CA HIS A 195 8.66 32.23 -40.45
C HIS A 195 8.27 33.70 -40.64
N GLY A 196 8.31 34.50 -39.56
CA GLY A 196 7.98 35.92 -39.53
C GLY A 196 6.79 36.21 -38.62
N LEU A 197 6.96 37.15 -37.70
CA LEU A 197 5.88 37.60 -36.81
C LEU A 197 4.85 38.41 -37.63
N ASN A 198 3.55 38.14 -37.43
CA ASN A 198 2.45 38.66 -38.26
C ASN A 198 2.47 38.23 -39.74
N ALA A 199 3.13 37.12 -40.10
CA ALA A 199 3.11 36.60 -41.47
C ALA A 199 1.71 36.11 -41.92
N SER A 200 0.86 35.70 -40.97
CA SER A 200 -0.49 35.20 -41.20
C SER A 200 -1.41 35.43 -40.00
N ASP A 201 -2.73 35.27 -40.19
CA ASP A 201 -3.73 35.31 -39.10
C ASP A 201 -3.50 34.23 -38.03
N TRP A 202 -2.78 33.15 -38.40
CA TRP A 202 -2.35 32.09 -37.51
C TRP A 202 -1.10 32.46 -36.69
N SER A 203 -0.18 33.20 -37.31
CA SER A 203 1.08 33.57 -36.68
C SER A 203 0.89 34.44 -35.45
N ILE A 204 1.84 34.41 -34.53
CA ILE A 204 1.80 35.28 -33.34
C ILE A 204 1.84 36.73 -33.81
N GLY A 205 0.69 37.39 -33.71
CA GLY A 205 0.54 38.78 -34.07
C GLY A 205 1.05 39.73 -32.98
N ASN A 206 1.18 41.02 -33.31
CA ASN A 206 1.48 42.11 -32.37
C ASN A 206 0.25 42.44 -31.49
N GLN A 207 -0.36 41.41 -30.90
CA GLN A 207 -1.44 41.54 -29.93
C GLN A 207 -0.81 41.94 -28.59
N ASN A 208 -1.47 42.82 -27.83
CA ASN A 208 -1.03 43.34 -26.51
C ASN A 208 -0.80 42.25 -25.42
N ASN A 209 -0.82 40.97 -25.78
CA ASN A 209 -0.64 39.84 -24.89
C ASN A 209 0.83 39.43 -24.82
N ASN A 210 1.26 38.95 -23.66
CA ASN A 210 2.61 38.41 -23.49
C ASN A 210 2.83 37.21 -24.44
N PRO A 211 3.85 37.24 -25.33
CA PRO A 211 4.08 36.17 -26.31
C PRO A 211 4.27 34.78 -25.72
N TYR A 212 4.85 34.69 -24.52
CA TYR A 212 5.02 33.42 -23.81
C TYR A 212 3.69 32.87 -23.33
N ILE A 213 2.86 33.71 -22.71
CA ILE A 213 1.54 33.30 -22.20
C ILE A 213 0.65 32.84 -23.35
N TYR A 214 0.67 33.55 -24.48
CA TYR A 214 -0.06 33.14 -25.67
C TYR A 214 0.45 31.81 -26.23
N SER A 215 1.76 31.64 -26.39
CA SER A 215 2.36 30.39 -26.88
C SER A 215 2.05 29.21 -25.96
N PHE A 216 2.07 29.44 -24.64
CA PHE A 216 1.71 28.44 -23.64
C PHE A 216 0.24 28.06 -23.67
N TYR A 217 -0.64 29.04 -23.90
CA TYR A 217 -2.06 28.80 -24.13
C TYR A 217 -2.30 27.94 -25.39
N VAL A 218 -1.60 28.24 -26.50
CA VAL A 218 -1.66 27.45 -27.73
C VAL A 218 -1.16 26.02 -27.49
N ALA A 219 0.02 25.85 -26.89
CA ALA A 219 0.59 24.53 -26.59
C ALA A 219 -0.33 23.70 -25.67
N THR A 220 -0.89 24.31 -24.62
CA THR A 220 -1.82 23.64 -23.70
C THR A 220 -3.09 23.17 -24.42
N LYS A 221 -3.69 24.02 -25.27
CA LYS A 221 -4.84 23.64 -26.10
C LYS A 221 -4.50 22.47 -27.02
N MET A 222 -3.31 22.44 -27.59
CA MET A 222 -2.85 21.34 -28.44
C MET A 222 -2.62 20.05 -27.66
N ALA A 223 -1.92 20.11 -26.53
CA ALA A 223 -1.66 18.96 -25.66
C ALA A 223 -2.96 18.33 -25.13
N THR A 224 -3.99 19.15 -24.87
CA THR A 224 -5.32 18.71 -24.44
C THR A 224 -6.28 18.39 -25.61
N SER A 225 -5.82 18.50 -26.85
CA SER A 225 -6.63 18.32 -28.08
C SER A 225 -7.87 19.21 -28.17
N ILE A 226 -7.85 20.39 -27.54
CA ILE A 226 -8.91 21.41 -27.62
C ILE A 226 -8.70 22.23 -28.90
N GLY A 227 -9.29 21.76 -30.00
CA GLY A 227 -9.07 22.22 -31.38
C GLY A 227 -9.73 23.54 -31.80
N ASN A 228 -9.55 24.62 -31.05
CA ASN A 228 -10.04 25.95 -31.43
C ASN A 228 -8.90 26.97 -31.50
N LEU A 229 -8.09 26.84 -32.55
CA LEU A 229 -6.95 27.69 -32.89
C LEU A 229 -7.15 28.24 -34.32
N PRO A 230 -6.61 29.43 -34.65
CA PRO A 230 -6.70 29.96 -36.00
C PRO A 230 -6.16 28.94 -37.01
N HIS A 231 -6.71 28.95 -38.23
CA HIS A 231 -6.28 28.01 -39.26
C HIS A 231 -4.96 28.47 -39.88
N ALA A 232 -4.00 27.54 -39.99
CA ALA A 232 -2.80 27.75 -40.79
C ALA A 232 -3.20 28.11 -42.24
N THR A 233 -2.49 29.06 -42.84
CA THR A 233 -2.77 29.54 -44.21
C THR A 233 -1.68 29.12 -45.19
N ASN A 234 -0.44 28.97 -44.72
CA ASN A 234 0.72 28.64 -45.57
C ASN A 234 1.08 27.14 -45.56
N PRO A 235 1.61 26.58 -46.66
CA PRO A 235 2.06 25.18 -46.70
C PRO A 235 3.09 24.81 -45.61
N LEU A 236 4.01 25.72 -45.29
CA LEU A 236 5.00 25.51 -44.21
C LEU A 236 4.33 25.46 -42.84
N GLU A 237 3.31 26.28 -42.59
CA GLU A 237 2.53 26.26 -41.36
C GLU A 237 1.75 24.95 -41.23
N PHE A 238 1.19 24.43 -42.33
CA PHE A 238 0.52 23.12 -42.35
C PHE A 238 1.47 21.98 -41.99
N VAL A 239 2.67 21.94 -42.58
CA VAL A 239 3.67 20.90 -42.27
C VAL A 239 4.11 21.00 -40.81
N PHE A 240 4.44 22.21 -40.34
CA PHE A 240 4.82 22.43 -38.95
C PHE A 240 3.70 22.01 -37.99
N MET A 241 2.48 22.49 -38.20
CA MET A 241 1.35 22.17 -37.32
C MET A 241 1.00 20.69 -37.32
N THR A 242 1.15 20.00 -38.44
CA THR A 242 0.93 18.54 -38.51
C THR A 242 1.96 17.81 -37.64
N VAL A 243 3.25 18.11 -37.79
CA VAL A 243 4.32 17.47 -36.99
C VAL A 243 4.20 17.84 -35.51
N TYR A 244 3.94 19.11 -35.23
CA TYR A 244 3.77 19.65 -33.88
C TYR A 244 2.58 19.01 -33.17
N TRP A 245 1.44 18.90 -33.84
CA TRP A 245 0.24 18.25 -33.28
C TRP A 245 0.45 16.76 -33.04
N LEU A 246 1.04 16.03 -33.99
CA LEU A 246 1.33 14.60 -33.83
C LEU A 246 2.27 14.34 -32.63
N THR A 247 3.30 15.18 -32.48
CA THR A 247 4.25 15.07 -31.36
C THR A 247 3.56 15.33 -30.03
N GLY A 248 2.76 16.40 -29.92
CA GLY A 248 2.10 16.76 -28.67
C GLY A 248 1.02 15.78 -28.24
N VAL A 249 0.23 15.26 -29.18
CA VAL A 249 -0.76 14.20 -28.88
C VAL A 249 -0.06 12.93 -28.41
N TYR A 250 1.01 12.50 -29.07
CA TYR A 250 1.72 11.27 -28.70
C TYR A 250 2.37 11.36 -27.32
N ILE A 251 3.11 12.44 -27.04
CA ILE A 251 3.78 12.62 -25.75
C ILE A 251 2.75 12.79 -24.63
N SER A 252 1.69 13.58 -24.85
CA SER A 252 0.63 13.77 -23.85
C SER A 252 -0.13 12.48 -23.57
N ALA A 253 -0.41 11.65 -24.59
CA ALA A 253 -1.06 10.35 -24.42
C ALA A 253 -0.23 9.40 -23.56
N ILE A 254 1.09 9.32 -23.79
CA ILE A 254 1.99 8.49 -22.96
C ILE A 254 1.98 8.95 -21.50
N LEU A 255 2.08 10.25 -21.25
CA LEU A 255 2.12 10.80 -19.90
C LEU A 255 0.79 10.60 -19.16
N ILE A 256 -0.35 10.78 -19.85
CA ILE A 256 -1.67 10.50 -19.27
C ILE A 256 -1.80 9.00 -18.95
N GLY A 257 -1.35 8.12 -19.85
CA GLY A 257 -1.31 6.67 -19.60
C GLY A 257 -0.55 6.31 -18.32
N GLN A 258 0.64 6.89 -18.13
CA GLN A 258 1.42 6.70 -16.91
C GLN A 258 0.69 7.18 -15.64
N VAL A 259 -0.05 8.29 -15.71
CA VAL A 259 -0.86 8.76 -14.58
C VAL A 259 -1.95 7.75 -14.22
N ILE A 260 -2.62 7.18 -15.23
CA ILE A 260 -3.64 6.14 -15.05
C ILE A 260 -3.03 4.88 -14.40
N ASP A 261 -1.91 4.39 -14.92
CA ASP A 261 -1.22 3.21 -14.37
C ASP A 261 -0.84 3.41 -12.89
N ILE A 262 -0.34 4.61 -12.55
CA ILE A 262 0.00 4.97 -11.17
C ILE A 262 -1.25 5.00 -10.28
N LEU A 263 -2.37 5.52 -10.76
CA LEU A 263 -3.66 5.54 -10.05
C LEU A 263 -4.23 4.14 -9.82
N ASP A 264 -4.16 3.29 -10.84
CA ASP A 264 -4.65 1.91 -10.78
C ASP A 264 -3.79 1.08 -9.81
N SER A 265 -2.46 1.24 -9.86
CA SER A 265 -1.55 0.56 -8.92
C SER A 265 -1.88 0.83 -7.44
N LYS A 266 -2.31 2.05 -7.11
CA LYS A 266 -2.70 2.44 -5.75
C LYS A 266 -4.01 1.77 -5.30
N SER A 267 -4.94 1.57 -6.23
CA SER A 267 -6.26 1.01 -5.94
C SER A 267 -6.33 -0.51 -6.12
N ALA A 268 -5.29 -1.12 -6.71
CA ALA A 268 -5.23 -2.52 -7.08
C ALA A 268 -5.60 -3.50 -5.95
N GLU A 269 -5.06 -3.33 -4.74
CA GLU A 269 -5.36 -4.25 -3.62
C GLU A 269 -6.83 -4.20 -3.19
N LYS A 270 -7.38 -2.97 -3.11
CA LYS A 270 -8.79 -2.76 -2.74
C LYS A 270 -9.71 -3.32 -3.81
N GLU A 271 -9.34 -3.16 -5.07
CA GLU A 271 -10.11 -3.67 -6.20
C GLU A 271 -10.06 -5.19 -6.27
N ALA A 272 -8.90 -5.81 -6.05
CA ALA A 272 -8.76 -7.26 -5.93
C ALA A 272 -9.64 -7.84 -4.82
N TYR A 273 -9.68 -7.18 -3.65
CA TYR A 273 -10.55 -7.60 -2.55
C TYR A 273 -12.04 -7.50 -2.91
N LYS A 274 -12.45 -6.38 -3.52
CA LYS A 274 -13.84 -6.20 -3.99
C LYS A 274 -14.22 -7.24 -5.05
N LYS A 275 -13.32 -7.55 -5.99
CA LYS A 275 -13.53 -8.61 -6.99
C LYS A 275 -13.79 -9.96 -6.33
N LEU A 276 -13.01 -10.33 -5.31
CA LEU A 276 -13.23 -11.55 -4.54
C LEU A 276 -14.58 -11.55 -3.80
N MET A 277 -14.91 -10.44 -3.13
CA MET A 277 -16.20 -10.28 -2.44
C MET A 277 -17.36 -10.44 -3.44
N ASN A 278 -17.32 -9.74 -4.57
CA ASN A 278 -18.36 -9.80 -5.60
C ASN A 278 -18.49 -11.21 -6.18
N ALA A 279 -17.38 -11.88 -6.51
CA ALA A 279 -17.39 -13.26 -6.99
C ALA A 279 -18.04 -14.20 -5.96
N THR A 280 -17.74 -14.02 -4.67
CA THR A 280 -18.34 -14.81 -3.58
C THR A 280 -19.85 -14.56 -3.47
N LEU A 281 -20.28 -13.30 -3.50
CA LEU A 281 -21.70 -12.94 -3.44
C LEU A 281 -22.47 -13.46 -4.66
N THR A 282 -21.89 -13.39 -5.86
CA THR A 282 -22.47 -13.95 -7.09
C THR A 282 -22.61 -15.47 -6.99
N TYR A 283 -21.61 -16.16 -6.43
CA TYR A 283 -21.69 -17.59 -6.16
C TYR A 283 -22.82 -17.95 -5.18
N LEU A 284 -22.95 -17.21 -4.08
CA LEU A 284 -24.01 -17.42 -3.08
C LEU A 284 -25.41 -17.21 -3.67
N LYS A 285 -25.58 -16.20 -4.53
CA LYS A 285 -26.81 -15.99 -5.29
C LYS A 285 -27.10 -17.15 -6.23
N ARG A 286 -26.07 -17.67 -6.92
CA ARG A 286 -26.21 -18.81 -7.84
C ARG A 286 -26.70 -20.07 -7.13
N ILE A 287 -26.24 -20.35 -5.90
CA ILE A 287 -26.71 -21.49 -5.11
C ILE A 287 -28.05 -21.22 -4.39
N ARG A 288 -28.69 -20.06 -4.63
CA ARG A 288 -29.94 -19.62 -3.99
C ARG A 288 -29.86 -19.62 -2.46
N ALA A 289 -28.73 -19.16 -1.92
CA ALA A 289 -28.60 -18.94 -0.48
C ALA A 289 -29.64 -17.90 0.01
N PRO A 290 -30.14 -18.02 1.25
CA PRO A 290 -31.02 -17.00 1.84
C PRO A 290 -30.40 -15.61 1.80
N GLU A 291 -31.19 -14.58 1.50
CA GLU A 291 -30.69 -13.19 1.42
C GLU A 291 -30.03 -12.72 2.72
N ARG A 292 -30.53 -13.20 3.87
CA ARG A 292 -29.90 -12.98 5.17
C ARG A 292 -28.43 -13.40 5.20
N ASP A 293 -28.09 -14.56 4.63
CA ASP A 293 -26.73 -15.10 4.65
C ASP A 293 -25.82 -14.34 3.68
N ILE A 294 -26.37 -13.91 2.55
CA ILE A 294 -25.67 -13.07 1.56
C ILE A 294 -25.29 -11.73 2.19
N ASP A 295 -26.22 -11.09 2.88
CA ASP A 295 -25.98 -9.82 3.58
C ASP A 295 -25.00 -9.99 4.75
N MET A 296 -25.06 -11.11 5.48
CA MET A 296 -24.07 -11.43 6.51
C MET A 296 -22.67 -11.57 5.91
N VAL A 297 -22.51 -12.29 4.79
CA VAL A 297 -21.22 -12.45 4.12
C VAL A 297 -20.70 -11.10 3.60
N ARG A 298 -21.57 -10.27 2.99
CA ARG A 298 -21.19 -8.91 2.56
C ARG A 298 -20.71 -8.06 3.75
N THR A 299 -21.43 -8.11 4.86
CA THR A 299 -21.08 -7.38 6.09
C THR A 299 -19.75 -7.85 6.65
N TRP A 300 -19.50 -9.17 6.62
CA TRP A 300 -18.22 -9.75 7.01
C TRP A 300 -17.09 -9.25 6.12
N PHE A 301 -17.22 -9.30 4.80
CA PHE A 301 -16.18 -8.80 3.88
C PHE A 301 -15.90 -7.29 4.11
N ASN A 302 -16.93 -6.47 4.25
CA ASN A 302 -16.75 -5.04 4.48
C ASN A 302 -16.03 -4.74 5.81
N HIS A 303 -16.38 -5.46 6.87
CA HIS A 303 -15.73 -5.28 8.18
C HIS A 303 -14.32 -5.88 8.19
N ASN A 304 -14.10 -7.02 7.55
CA ASN A 304 -12.79 -7.63 7.46
C ASN A 304 -11.80 -6.72 6.73
N TRP A 305 -12.23 -6.06 5.65
CA TRP A 305 -11.43 -5.05 4.95
C TRP A 305 -11.08 -3.85 5.82
N SER A 306 -12.03 -3.34 6.62
CA SER A 306 -11.76 -2.17 7.46
C SER A 306 -10.74 -2.45 8.57
N GLN A 307 -10.68 -3.70 9.06
CA GLN A 307 -9.74 -4.14 10.10
C GLN A 307 -8.39 -4.59 9.53
N GLN A 308 -8.39 -5.53 8.57
CA GLN A 308 -7.17 -6.17 8.07
C GLN A 308 -6.51 -5.38 6.94
N LYS A 309 -7.30 -4.69 6.09
CA LYS A 309 -6.85 -4.01 4.86
C LYS A 309 -5.99 -4.89 3.93
N THR A 310 -6.10 -6.21 4.05
CA THR A 310 -5.37 -7.18 3.23
C THR A 310 -6.26 -8.37 2.90
N LEU A 311 -5.95 -9.04 1.80
CA LEU A 311 -6.60 -10.27 1.35
C LEU A 311 -6.15 -11.49 2.18
N ASP A 312 -4.84 -11.61 2.43
CA ASP A 312 -4.26 -12.71 3.21
C ASP A 312 -3.05 -12.21 4.01
N GLU A 313 -3.25 -12.02 5.31
CA GLU A 313 -2.19 -11.63 6.24
C GLU A 313 -1.08 -12.69 6.31
N ASN A 314 -1.41 -13.98 6.16
CA ASN A 314 -0.40 -15.04 6.27
C ASN A 314 0.57 -15.01 5.08
N MET A 315 0.06 -14.77 3.87
CA MET A 315 0.90 -14.65 2.68
C MET A 315 1.92 -13.52 2.82
N LEU A 316 1.50 -12.36 3.36
CA LEU A 316 2.40 -11.24 3.62
C LEU A 316 3.47 -11.59 4.65
N ILE A 317 3.08 -12.27 5.72
CA ILE A 317 3.99 -12.68 6.79
C ILE A 317 4.96 -13.78 6.34
N ASP A 318 4.52 -14.68 5.45
CA ASP A 318 5.32 -15.77 4.88
C ASP A 318 6.36 -15.27 3.87
N ALA A 319 6.17 -14.09 3.30
CA ALA A 319 7.18 -13.44 2.45
C ALA A 319 8.41 -12.94 3.24
N LEU A 320 8.31 -12.80 4.57
CA LEU A 320 9.44 -12.35 5.39
C LEU A 320 10.41 -13.52 5.67
N PRO A 321 11.73 -13.25 5.70
CA PRO A 321 12.71 -14.19 6.23
C PRO A 321 12.35 -14.64 7.65
N LEU A 322 12.58 -15.92 7.96
CA LEU A 322 12.13 -16.57 9.20
C LEU A 322 12.46 -15.78 10.48
N LYS A 323 13.65 -15.17 10.54
CA LYS A 323 14.08 -14.36 11.70
C LYS A 323 13.24 -13.09 11.86
N LEU A 324 13.06 -12.32 10.78
CA LEU A 324 12.24 -11.10 10.79
C LEU A 324 10.77 -11.42 11.05
N LYS A 325 10.25 -12.49 10.44
CA LYS A 325 8.90 -12.99 10.71
C LYS A 325 8.68 -13.23 12.20
N LYS A 326 9.59 -13.94 12.86
CA LYS A 326 9.50 -14.21 14.30
C LYS A 326 9.55 -12.92 15.12
N ASP A 327 10.51 -12.04 14.84
CA ASP A 327 10.69 -10.81 15.61
C ASP A 327 9.46 -9.88 15.51
N VAL A 328 8.90 -9.70 14.32
CA VAL A 328 7.69 -8.89 14.09
C VAL A 328 6.47 -9.50 14.80
N LEU A 329 6.23 -10.79 14.63
CA LEU A 329 5.08 -11.45 15.25
C LEU A 329 5.16 -11.41 16.78
N VAL A 330 6.35 -11.59 17.36
CA VAL A 330 6.58 -11.49 18.80
C VAL A 330 6.29 -10.08 19.28
N ASP A 331 6.81 -9.03 18.64
CA ASP A 331 6.60 -7.66 19.10
C ASP A 331 5.11 -7.25 19.07
N VAL A 332 4.38 -7.68 18.03
CA VAL A 332 2.95 -7.34 17.88
C VAL A 332 2.05 -8.15 18.82
N HIS A 333 2.30 -9.45 19.01
CA HIS A 333 1.35 -10.35 19.69
C HIS A 333 1.72 -10.72 21.13
N TYR A 334 2.99 -10.56 21.54
CA TYR A 334 3.45 -10.98 22.86
C TYR A 334 2.72 -10.26 24.01
N LYS A 335 2.39 -8.98 23.86
CA LYS A 335 1.66 -8.21 24.89
C LYS A 335 0.27 -8.77 25.17
N THR A 336 -0.43 -9.29 24.15
CA THR A 336 -1.74 -9.91 24.31
C THR A 336 -1.60 -11.30 24.92
N LEU A 337 -0.66 -12.12 24.44
CA LEU A 337 -0.49 -13.50 24.92
C LEU A 337 0.09 -13.60 26.32
N SER A 338 0.98 -12.70 26.72
CA SER A 338 1.56 -12.69 28.07
C SER A 338 0.54 -12.37 29.17
N LYS A 339 -0.54 -11.64 28.84
CA LYS A 339 -1.64 -11.34 29.77
C LYS A 339 -2.58 -12.53 29.98
N VAL A 340 -2.59 -13.48 29.05
CA VAL A 340 -3.49 -14.63 29.07
C VAL A 340 -3.28 -15.44 30.35
N SER A 341 -4.37 -15.64 31.09
CA SER A 341 -4.34 -16.35 32.38
C SER A 341 -3.81 -17.78 32.24
N LEU A 342 -4.07 -18.45 31.11
CA LEU A 342 -3.64 -19.81 30.80
C LEU A 342 -2.10 -19.92 30.73
N PHE A 343 -1.44 -18.98 30.05
CA PHE A 343 0.02 -18.97 29.84
C PHE A 343 0.82 -18.27 30.95
N LYS A 344 0.17 -17.79 32.01
CA LYS A 344 0.88 -17.31 33.21
C LYS A 344 1.80 -18.41 33.75
N ASN A 345 3.05 -18.03 34.03
CA ASN A 345 4.15 -18.88 34.50
C ASN A 345 4.68 -19.91 33.48
N CYS A 346 4.43 -19.67 32.18
CA CYS A 346 5.09 -20.40 31.11
C CYS A 346 6.38 -19.70 30.67
N GLU A 347 7.31 -20.45 30.10
CA GLU A 347 8.54 -19.90 29.55
C GLU A 347 8.25 -19.00 28.34
N LYS A 348 9.00 -17.90 28.19
CA LYS A 348 8.78 -16.93 27.09
C LYS A 348 9.04 -17.53 25.70
N THR A 349 10.03 -18.41 25.60
CA THR A 349 10.40 -19.14 24.37
C THR A 349 9.22 -19.95 23.84
N MET A 350 8.51 -20.66 24.71
CA MET A 350 7.27 -21.37 24.36
C MET A 350 6.17 -20.42 23.85
N ILE A 351 6.01 -19.25 24.46
CA ILE A 351 5.03 -18.26 24.00
C ILE A 351 5.41 -17.76 22.60
N PHE A 352 6.70 -17.54 22.32
CA PHE A 352 7.16 -17.13 20.98
C PHE A 352 6.86 -18.17 19.91
N ASP A 353 7.09 -19.46 20.18
CA ASP A 353 6.78 -20.53 19.25
C ASP A 353 5.26 -20.66 18.98
N LEU A 354 4.43 -20.44 20.01
CA LEU A 354 2.97 -20.40 19.86
C LEU A 354 2.50 -19.21 19.02
N ILE A 355 3.09 -18.02 19.22
CA ILE A 355 2.72 -16.80 18.47
C ILE A 355 2.84 -17.02 16.97
N CYS A 356 3.89 -17.73 16.53
CA CYS A 356 4.12 -18.01 15.11
C CYS A 356 3.06 -18.93 14.46
N LYS A 357 2.23 -19.60 15.26
CA LYS A 357 1.20 -20.54 14.79
C LYS A 357 -0.23 -19.97 14.93
N LEU A 358 -0.39 -18.76 15.50
CA LEU A 358 -1.70 -18.14 15.66
C LEU A 358 -2.24 -17.61 14.35
N LYS A 359 -3.53 -17.81 14.10
CA LYS A 359 -4.24 -17.25 12.96
C LYS A 359 -5.35 -16.31 13.42
N PRO A 360 -5.39 -15.05 12.96
CA PRO A 360 -6.49 -14.14 13.29
C PRO A 360 -7.77 -14.55 12.54
N VAL A 361 -8.91 -14.51 13.24
CA VAL A 361 -10.24 -14.80 12.70
C VAL A 361 -11.24 -13.75 13.20
N LEU A 362 -12.08 -13.24 12.29
CA LEU A 362 -13.11 -12.26 12.58
C LEU A 362 -14.50 -12.91 12.68
N PHE A 363 -15.23 -12.61 13.75
CA PHE A 363 -16.62 -13.01 13.97
C PHE A 363 -17.56 -11.80 13.99
N LEU A 364 -18.73 -11.96 13.37
CA LEU A 364 -19.81 -10.97 13.35
C LEU A 364 -20.58 -10.95 14.69
N PRO A 365 -21.28 -9.83 15.00
CA PRO A 365 -22.22 -9.77 16.12
C PRO A 365 -23.27 -10.88 16.06
N GLY A 366 -23.51 -11.56 17.18
CA GLY A 366 -24.48 -12.65 17.31
C GLY A 366 -24.02 -13.99 16.74
N ALA A 367 -22.86 -14.06 16.06
CA ALA A 367 -22.36 -15.31 15.50
C ALA A 367 -21.98 -16.31 16.60
N LEU A 368 -22.41 -17.56 16.44
CA LEU A 368 -21.99 -18.69 17.28
C LEU A 368 -20.59 -19.13 16.86
N ILE A 369 -19.64 -19.10 17.80
CA ILE A 369 -18.24 -19.47 17.56
C ILE A 369 -18.04 -20.97 17.79
N CYS A 370 -18.66 -21.52 18.83
CA CYS A 370 -18.71 -22.96 19.05
C CYS A 370 -19.96 -23.34 19.83
N GLU A 371 -20.48 -24.55 19.58
CA GLU A 371 -21.68 -25.06 20.23
C GLU A 371 -21.35 -26.18 21.23
N LYS A 372 -22.09 -26.23 22.34
CA LYS A 372 -21.98 -27.33 23.31
C LYS A 372 -22.26 -28.66 22.62
N GLY A 373 -21.36 -29.63 22.78
CA GLY A 373 -21.48 -30.96 22.19
C GLY A 373 -20.77 -31.13 20.85
N GLU A 374 -20.32 -30.05 20.21
CA GLU A 374 -19.51 -30.13 18.98
C GLU A 374 -18.09 -30.63 19.26
N VAL A 375 -17.44 -31.23 18.26
CA VAL A 375 -16.01 -31.58 18.34
C VAL A 375 -15.16 -30.32 18.18
N GLY A 376 -14.42 -29.95 19.22
CA GLY A 376 -13.53 -28.79 19.23
C GLY A 376 -12.07 -29.17 19.00
N MET A 377 -11.53 -28.85 17.83
CA MET A 377 -10.12 -29.09 17.48
C MET A 377 -9.21 -27.88 17.69
N GLU A 378 -9.73 -26.82 18.30
CA GLU A 378 -9.11 -25.49 18.28
C GLU A 378 -9.43 -24.74 19.56
N MET A 379 -8.55 -23.84 19.97
CA MET A 379 -8.84 -22.85 21.01
C MET A 379 -8.79 -21.45 20.45
N TYR A 380 -9.45 -20.55 21.15
CA TYR A 380 -9.57 -19.15 20.77
C TYR A 380 -9.07 -18.24 21.89
N ILE A 381 -8.28 -17.24 21.50
CA ILE A 381 -7.80 -16.17 22.39
C ILE A 381 -8.48 -14.88 21.93
N VAL A 382 -9.14 -14.17 22.85
CA VAL A 382 -9.80 -12.91 22.53
C VAL A 382 -8.76 -11.81 22.36
N LYS A 383 -8.58 -11.32 21.12
CA LYS A 383 -7.71 -10.18 20.79
C LYS A 383 -8.46 -8.87 20.96
N GLN A 384 -9.68 -8.78 20.42
CA GLN A 384 -10.51 -7.58 20.48
C GLN A 384 -11.98 -7.96 20.45
N GLY A 385 -12.81 -7.21 21.17
CA GLY A 385 -14.26 -7.44 21.26
C GLY A 385 -14.68 -8.17 22.53
N PHE A 386 -15.95 -8.59 22.55
CA PHE A 386 -16.58 -9.25 23.69
C PHE A 386 -17.27 -10.53 23.23
N VAL A 387 -16.98 -11.61 23.95
CA VAL A 387 -17.52 -12.94 23.66
C VAL A 387 -18.32 -13.42 24.86
N GLU A 388 -19.51 -13.97 24.65
CA GLU A 388 -20.41 -14.41 25.70
C GLU A 388 -20.53 -15.94 25.70
N VAL A 389 -20.34 -16.55 26.87
CA VAL A 389 -20.66 -17.96 27.10
C VAL A 389 -22.13 -18.05 27.46
N VAL A 390 -22.91 -18.74 26.64
CA VAL A 390 -24.37 -18.78 26.71
C VAL A 390 -24.90 -20.20 26.94
N GLY A 391 -26.10 -20.28 27.48
CA GLY A 391 -26.88 -21.52 27.55
C GLY A 391 -28.32 -21.26 27.98
N GLY A 392 -28.95 -22.27 28.57
CA GLY A 392 -30.40 -22.28 28.78
C GLY A 392 -31.19 -22.58 27.49
N PRO A 393 -32.53 -22.57 27.56
CA PRO A 393 -33.38 -22.63 26.38
C PRO A 393 -33.04 -21.48 25.42
N ASP A 394 -32.81 -21.79 24.14
CA ASP A 394 -32.47 -20.86 23.07
C ASP A 394 -31.22 -19.98 23.30
N ASN A 395 -30.25 -20.40 24.12
CA ASN A 395 -29.04 -19.63 24.41
C ASN A 395 -29.31 -18.22 24.98
N SER A 396 -30.43 -18.07 25.69
CA SER A 396 -30.89 -16.79 26.27
C SER A 396 -30.08 -16.37 27.51
N ILE A 397 -29.57 -17.33 28.27
CA ILE A 397 -28.86 -17.07 29.53
C ILE A 397 -27.38 -16.84 29.26
N VAL A 398 -26.87 -15.65 29.62
CA VAL A 398 -25.44 -15.32 29.56
C VAL A 398 -24.77 -15.69 30.88
N TYR A 399 -23.85 -16.66 30.85
CA TYR A 399 -23.11 -17.07 32.05
C TYR A 399 -21.93 -16.15 32.37
N VAL A 400 -21.13 -15.82 31.35
CA VAL A 400 -19.90 -15.03 31.48
C VAL A 400 -19.63 -14.28 30.18
N THR A 401 -19.19 -13.02 30.29
CA THR A 401 -18.62 -12.25 29.18
C THR A 401 -17.09 -12.25 29.26
N LEU A 402 -16.44 -12.83 28.26
CA LEU A 402 -15.00 -12.84 28.07
C LEU A 402 -14.55 -11.56 27.36
N LYS A 403 -13.50 -10.95 27.91
CA LYS A 403 -12.86 -9.74 27.38
C LYS A 403 -11.51 -10.09 26.74
N GLU A 404 -10.83 -9.09 26.18
CA GLU A 404 -9.46 -9.21 25.68
C GLU A 404 -8.53 -9.93 26.68
N GLY A 405 -7.71 -10.85 26.16
CA GLY A 405 -6.78 -11.66 26.96
C GLY A 405 -7.40 -12.88 27.62
N SER A 406 -8.71 -13.08 27.51
CA SER A 406 -9.36 -14.34 27.89
C SER A 406 -9.16 -15.42 26.82
N VAL A 407 -9.19 -16.67 27.27
CA VAL A 407 -9.10 -17.87 26.40
C VAL A 407 -10.33 -18.72 26.63
N PHE A 408 -10.80 -19.36 25.58
CA PHE A 408 -11.82 -20.40 25.65
C PHE A 408 -11.54 -21.52 24.65
N GLY A 409 -12.10 -22.70 24.92
CA GLY A 409 -11.87 -23.90 24.10
C GLY A 409 -10.60 -24.68 24.45
N GLU A 410 -9.84 -24.23 25.44
CA GLU A 410 -8.63 -24.89 25.96
C GLU A 410 -8.92 -26.27 26.57
N ILE A 411 -10.11 -26.46 27.13
CA ILE A 411 -10.54 -27.73 27.73
C ILE A 411 -10.64 -28.82 26.66
N SER A 412 -11.19 -28.49 25.48
CA SER A 412 -11.36 -29.45 24.38
C SER A 412 -10.01 -29.86 23.78
N LEU A 413 -9.02 -28.97 23.76
CA LEU A 413 -7.66 -29.27 23.31
C LEU A 413 -6.88 -30.16 24.30
N LEU A 414 -7.01 -29.89 25.60
CA LEU A 414 -6.22 -30.51 26.67
C LEU A 414 -6.92 -31.74 27.30
N ALA A 415 -8.07 -32.16 26.78
CA ALA A 415 -8.92 -33.19 27.37
C ALA A 415 -8.22 -34.57 27.46
N LEU A 416 -8.27 -35.18 28.65
CA LEU A 416 -7.63 -36.46 28.96
C LEU A 416 -8.41 -37.71 28.52
N LYS A 417 -9.70 -37.58 28.19
CA LYS A 417 -10.60 -38.72 27.95
C LYS A 417 -10.81 -39.05 26.47
N GLY A 418 -9.99 -38.51 25.57
CA GLY A 418 -10.07 -38.78 24.12
C GLY A 418 -11.31 -38.20 23.41
N LYS A 419 -12.21 -37.52 24.13
CA LYS A 419 -13.37 -36.83 23.58
C LYS A 419 -13.13 -35.32 23.55
N ASN A 420 -12.71 -34.80 22.39
CA ASN A 420 -12.49 -33.36 22.15
C ASN A 420 -13.83 -32.64 21.99
N ILE A 421 -14.71 -32.69 22.98
CA ILE A 421 -16.07 -32.13 22.90
C ILE A 421 -16.10 -30.73 23.54
N ARG A 422 -16.83 -29.79 22.93
CA ARG A 422 -17.10 -28.44 23.45
C ARG A 422 -18.04 -28.52 24.65
N THR A 423 -17.65 -27.88 25.75
CA THR A 423 -18.39 -27.93 27.03
C THR A 423 -19.48 -26.87 27.16
N ALA A 424 -19.40 -25.79 26.36
CA ALA A 424 -20.32 -24.67 26.42
C ALA A 424 -20.51 -24.05 25.02
N THR A 425 -21.65 -23.39 24.85
CA THR A 425 -21.94 -22.59 23.65
C THR A 425 -21.38 -21.18 23.84
N VAL A 426 -20.71 -20.67 22.81
CA VAL A 426 -20.05 -19.37 22.86
C VAL A 426 -20.48 -18.55 21.65
N ARG A 427 -20.94 -17.32 21.90
CA ARG A 427 -21.37 -16.38 20.85
C ARG A 427 -20.59 -15.07 20.93
N SER A 428 -20.41 -14.41 19.79
CA SER A 428 -19.85 -13.07 19.75
C SER A 428 -20.93 -12.03 20.08
N LYS A 429 -20.67 -11.10 21.01
CA LYS A 429 -21.61 -10.01 21.33
C LYS A 429 -21.62 -8.93 20.25
N GLY A 430 -20.45 -8.62 19.72
CA GLY A 430 -20.23 -7.61 18.69
C GLY A 430 -19.29 -8.12 17.60
N TYR A 431 -18.62 -7.22 16.89
CA TYR A 431 -17.49 -7.60 16.06
C TYR A 431 -16.34 -8.01 16.98
N SER A 432 -15.91 -9.27 16.87
CA SER A 432 -14.83 -9.81 17.70
C SER A 432 -13.75 -10.41 16.83
N THR A 433 -12.50 -10.03 17.11
CA THR A 433 -11.31 -10.60 16.48
C THR A 433 -10.65 -11.54 17.47
N LEU A 434 -10.48 -12.79 17.07
CA LEU A 434 -9.94 -13.87 17.88
C LEU A 434 -8.66 -14.41 17.23
N PHE A 435 -7.72 -14.90 18.03
CA PHE A 435 -6.67 -15.77 17.53
C PHE A 435 -7.10 -17.22 17.67
N ARG A 436 -7.14 -17.94 16.56
CA ARG A 436 -7.35 -19.37 16.46
C ARG A 436 -6.00 -20.08 16.58
N LEU A 437 -5.93 -21.08 17.45
CA LEU A 437 -4.83 -22.04 17.50
C LEU A 437 -5.39 -23.45 17.38
N THR A 438 -4.89 -24.20 16.41
CA THR A 438 -5.31 -25.58 16.17
C THR A 438 -4.64 -26.54 17.15
N LYS A 439 -5.26 -27.72 17.34
CA LYS A 439 -4.69 -28.78 18.18
C LYS A 439 -3.34 -29.25 17.66
N SER A 440 -3.22 -29.48 16.36
CA SER A 440 -1.98 -29.95 15.72
C SER A 440 -0.85 -28.95 15.92
N ASP A 441 -1.12 -27.66 15.69
CA ASP A 441 -0.12 -26.61 15.85
C ASP A 441 0.30 -26.46 17.33
N PHE A 442 -0.66 -26.56 18.25
CA PHE A 442 -0.39 -26.52 19.69
C PHE A 442 0.45 -27.72 20.14
N GLU A 443 0.11 -28.94 19.73
CA GLU A 443 0.84 -30.15 20.10
C GLU A 443 2.25 -30.15 19.49
N GLU A 444 2.41 -29.68 18.26
CA GLU A 444 3.72 -29.50 17.61
C GLU A 444 4.61 -28.55 18.39
N ALA A 445 4.09 -27.37 18.77
CA ALA A 445 4.84 -26.40 19.58
C ALA A 445 5.19 -26.95 20.97
N MET A 446 4.29 -27.74 21.57
CA MET A 446 4.46 -28.28 22.91
C MET A 446 5.43 -29.46 23.00
N LYS A 447 5.81 -30.10 21.87
CA LYS A 447 6.84 -31.16 21.84
C LYS A 447 8.15 -30.70 22.47
N ASN A 448 8.51 -29.42 22.29
CA ASN A 448 9.74 -28.84 22.81
C ASN A 448 9.63 -28.44 24.29
N TYR A 449 8.43 -28.38 24.87
CA TYR A 449 8.18 -27.88 26.23
C TYR A 449 7.27 -28.81 27.06
N PRO A 450 7.72 -30.05 27.36
CA PRO A 450 6.91 -31.07 28.03
C PRO A 450 6.51 -30.70 29.47
N THR A 451 7.37 -29.98 30.19
CA THR A 451 7.09 -29.48 31.56
C THR A 451 5.92 -28.51 31.56
N ALA A 452 5.91 -27.58 30.61
CA ALA A 452 4.88 -26.57 30.48
C ALA A 452 3.57 -27.17 29.96
N TYR A 453 3.62 -28.14 29.04
CA TYR A 453 2.44 -28.90 28.62
C TYR A 453 1.73 -29.58 29.79
N ASN A 454 2.48 -30.24 30.68
CA ASN A 454 1.93 -30.85 31.89
C ASN A 454 1.33 -29.81 32.86
N HIS A 455 1.95 -28.63 32.98
CA HIS A 455 1.42 -27.54 33.78
C HIS A 455 0.07 -27.02 33.22
N LEU A 456 -0.01 -26.79 31.92
CA LEU A 456 -1.23 -26.37 31.22
C LEU A 456 -2.35 -27.41 31.38
N LYS A 457 -2.02 -28.69 31.26
CA LYS A 457 -2.96 -29.80 31.45
C LYS A 457 -3.56 -29.82 32.86
N ARG A 458 -2.73 -29.65 33.91
CA ARG A 458 -3.19 -29.56 35.31
C ARG A 458 -4.07 -28.32 35.54
N LYS A 459 -3.74 -27.20 34.90
CA LYS A 459 -4.49 -25.94 35.02
C LYS A 459 -5.86 -26.06 34.37
N ALA A 460 -5.95 -26.66 33.18
CA ALA A 460 -7.21 -26.96 32.51
C ALA A 460 -8.09 -27.93 33.31
N GLN A 461 -7.51 -28.96 33.94
CA GLN A 461 -8.24 -29.86 34.84
C GLN A 461 -8.84 -29.13 36.06
N LYS A 462 -8.09 -28.21 36.67
CA LYS A 462 -8.57 -27.38 37.79
C LYS A 462 -9.71 -26.45 37.36
N MET A 463 -9.66 -25.91 36.15
CA MET A 463 -10.75 -25.09 35.59
C MET A 463 -12.01 -25.94 35.38
N LEU A 464 -11.89 -27.11 34.74
CA LEU A 464 -13.03 -28.01 34.51
C LEU A 464 -13.72 -28.46 35.82
N THR A 465 -12.96 -28.79 36.86
CA THR A 465 -13.51 -29.22 38.16
C THR A 465 -14.19 -28.06 38.90
N LYS A 466 -13.61 -26.86 38.84
CA LYS A 466 -14.21 -25.65 39.41
C LYS A 466 -15.50 -25.27 38.69
N ASP A 467 -15.54 -25.39 37.38
CA ASP A 467 -16.72 -25.06 36.57
C ASP A 467 -17.84 -26.07 36.76
N LYS A 468 -17.52 -27.38 36.88
CA LYS A 468 -18.50 -28.39 37.28
C LYS A 468 -19.10 -28.08 38.65
N ARG A 469 -18.26 -27.80 39.65
CA ARG A 469 -18.75 -27.49 41.00
C ARG A 469 -19.64 -26.26 41.03
N LYS A 470 -19.29 -25.20 40.29
CA LYS A 470 -20.11 -23.99 40.15
C LYS A 470 -21.40 -24.22 39.37
N ALA A 471 -21.38 -25.08 38.35
CA ALA A 471 -22.57 -25.48 37.61
C ALA A 471 -23.52 -26.30 38.50
N ASP A 472 -22.98 -27.23 39.29
CA ASP A 472 -23.76 -28.03 40.25
C ASP A 472 -24.32 -27.15 41.39
N GLU A 473 -23.54 -26.19 41.90
CA GLU A 473 -24.00 -25.21 42.90
C GLU A 473 -25.11 -24.30 42.34
N LYS A 474 -25.00 -23.86 41.07
CA LYS A 474 -26.05 -23.06 40.41
C LYS A 474 -27.28 -23.88 40.03
N ALA A 475 -27.13 -25.13 39.58
CA ALA A 475 -28.24 -26.03 39.29
C ALA A 475 -29.04 -26.31 40.57
N LYS A 476 -28.36 -26.56 41.69
CA LYS A 476 -28.99 -26.68 43.01
C LYS A 476 -29.68 -25.39 43.45
N ALA A 477 -29.10 -24.23 43.17
CA ALA A 477 -29.74 -22.94 43.50
C ALA A 477 -30.96 -22.63 42.61
N ILE A 478 -31.00 -23.16 41.39
CA ILE A 478 -32.15 -23.07 40.47
C ILE A 478 -33.23 -24.08 40.87
N GLU A 479 -32.87 -25.33 41.19
CA GLU A 479 -33.82 -26.33 41.74
C GLU A 479 -34.44 -25.84 43.05
N VAL A 480 -33.67 -25.21 43.95
CA VAL A 480 -34.20 -24.62 45.19
C VAL A 480 -35.12 -23.42 44.91
N LYS A 481 -34.94 -22.72 43.79
CA LYS A 481 -35.86 -21.66 43.35
C LYS A 481 -37.12 -22.21 42.71
N GLU A 482 -37.01 -23.20 41.82
CA GLU A 482 -38.15 -23.86 41.18
C GLU A 482 -39.01 -24.64 42.19
N VAL A 483 -38.41 -25.29 43.19
CA VAL A 483 -39.15 -25.96 44.29
C VAL A 483 -39.85 -24.94 45.19
N LYS A 484 -39.24 -23.76 45.43
CA LYS A 484 -39.91 -22.67 46.16
C LYS A 484 -41.02 -22.00 45.36
N GLU A 485 -40.87 -21.88 44.04
CA GLU A 485 -41.91 -21.35 43.15
C GLU A 485 -43.03 -22.37 42.91
N MET A 486 -42.75 -23.69 43.00
CA MET A 486 -43.77 -24.75 42.97
C MET A 486 -44.55 -24.91 44.28
N GLU A 487 -43.99 -24.53 45.44
CA GLU A 487 -44.73 -24.50 46.72
C GLU A 487 -45.70 -23.31 46.83
N GLU A 488 -45.60 -22.29 45.95
CA GLU A 488 -46.47 -21.10 45.95
C GLU A 488 -47.56 -21.08 44.87
N ILE A 489 -47.69 -22.11 44.03
CA ILE A 489 -48.71 -22.15 42.96
C ILE A 489 -49.72 -23.27 43.21
N GLY A 490 -50.87 -22.90 43.76
CA GLY A 490 -52.08 -23.73 43.82
C GLY A 490 -52.65 -24.06 42.42
N PRO A 491 -53.58 -25.02 42.34
CA PRO A 491 -53.91 -25.70 41.10
C PRO A 491 -54.84 -24.84 40.24
N ASN A 492 -54.31 -24.15 39.24
CA ASN A 492 -54.99 -23.78 38.00
C ASN A 492 -54.03 -23.03 37.06
N GLY A 493 -53.69 -23.65 35.94
CA GLY A 493 -52.90 -23.02 34.88
C GLY A 493 -52.60 -23.99 33.76
N SER A 494 -53.31 -23.84 32.64
CA SER A 494 -53.22 -24.62 31.42
C SER A 494 -51.81 -24.62 30.80
N LEU A 495 -51.35 -25.81 30.38
CA LEU A 495 -50.20 -25.96 29.49
C LEU A 495 -50.57 -25.47 28.08
N GLU A 496 -49.86 -24.47 27.59
CA GLU A 496 -49.72 -24.23 26.15
C GLU A 496 -48.42 -24.87 25.64
N ILE A 497 -48.57 -25.80 24.71
CA ILE A 497 -47.49 -26.38 23.92
C ILE A 497 -47.35 -25.51 22.66
N ILE A 498 -46.20 -24.86 22.48
CA ILE A 498 -45.85 -24.10 21.28
C ILE A 498 -44.64 -24.81 20.62
N PRO A 499 -44.64 -24.98 19.28
CA PRO A 499 -43.96 -26.09 18.63
C PRO A 499 -42.45 -25.88 18.41
N ASP A 500 -41.80 -27.03 18.24
CA ASP A 500 -40.40 -27.28 17.91
C ASP A 500 -39.92 -26.46 16.68
N TYR A 501 -38.86 -25.65 16.82
CA TYR A 501 -38.22 -24.94 15.70
C TYR A 501 -36.82 -25.48 15.39
N ARG A 502 -36.59 -25.67 14.08
CA ARG A 502 -35.48 -26.40 13.45
C ARG A 502 -34.08 -25.85 13.76
N LYS A 503 -33.17 -26.81 13.96
CA LYS A 503 -31.70 -26.68 13.97
C LYS A 503 -31.14 -25.79 12.85
N LEU A 504 -30.31 -24.82 13.21
CA LEU A 504 -29.44 -24.08 12.30
C LEU A 504 -28.28 -24.97 11.83
N SER A 505 -28.06 -25.01 10.52
CA SER A 505 -26.98 -25.76 9.87
C SER A 505 -25.64 -25.02 9.98
N LYS A 506 -24.59 -25.80 10.19
CA LYS A 506 -23.18 -25.42 10.36
C LYS A 506 -22.66 -24.57 9.19
N MET A 507 -22.56 -23.26 9.38
CA MET A 507 -22.04 -22.34 8.36
C MET A 507 -20.55 -22.00 8.54
N SER A 508 -19.94 -22.30 9.70
CA SER A 508 -18.48 -22.12 9.89
C SER A 508 -17.65 -23.17 9.15
N MET A 509 -18.16 -24.40 9.01
CA MET A 509 -17.52 -25.45 8.22
C MET A 509 -17.48 -25.14 6.72
N VAL A 510 -18.47 -24.42 6.19
CA VAL A 510 -18.57 -24.13 4.75
C VAL A 510 -17.51 -23.12 4.32
N VAL A 511 -17.23 -22.10 5.14
CA VAL A 511 -16.19 -21.11 4.84
C VAL A 511 -14.79 -21.72 4.93
N ASP A 512 -14.52 -22.54 5.95
CA ASP A 512 -13.23 -23.24 6.08
C ASP A 512 -13.05 -24.31 4.97
N GLN A 513 -14.11 -25.04 4.59
CA GLN A 513 -14.05 -25.98 3.45
C GLN A 513 -13.89 -25.28 2.10
N ILE A 514 -14.46 -24.09 1.91
CA ILE A 514 -14.26 -23.29 0.69
C ILE A 514 -12.81 -22.80 0.63
N MET A 515 -12.26 -22.32 1.75
CA MET A 515 -10.86 -21.87 1.82
C MET A 515 -9.86 -23.03 1.62
N GLU A 516 -10.14 -24.23 2.12
CA GLU A 516 -9.33 -25.42 1.83
C GLU A 516 -9.49 -25.90 0.38
N ARG A 517 -10.70 -25.87 -0.20
CA ARG A 517 -10.91 -26.22 -1.63
C ARG A 517 -10.22 -25.25 -2.58
N ILE A 518 -10.17 -23.96 -2.24
CA ILE A 518 -9.43 -22.96 -3.03
C ILE A 518 -7.92 -23.27 -2.97
N LYS A 519 -7.38 -23.65 -1.80
CA LYS A 519 -5.98 -24.10 -1.66
C LYS A 519 -5.69 -25.37 -2.45
N SER A 520 -6.58 -26.37 -2.40
CA SER A 520 -6.38 -27.64 -3.13
C SER A 520 -6.50 -27.48 -4.64
N CYS A 521 -7.42 -26.65 -5.15
CA CYS A 521 -7.51 -26.35 -6.58
C CYS A 521 -6.27 -25.60 -7.08
N ARG A 522 -5.65 -24.76 -6.24
CA ARG A 522 -4.40 -24.08 -6.60
C ARG A 522 -3.20 -25.05 -6.61
N LEU A 523 -3.12 -25.98 -5.67
CA LEU A 523 -2.09 -27.03 -5.64
C LEU A 523 -2.23 -28.03 -6.79
N GLN A 524 -3.45 -28.43 -7.16
CA GLN A 524 -3.69 -29.31 -8.30
C GLN A 524 -3.39 -28.64 -9.65
N ASN A 525 -3.56 -27.32 -9.75
CA ASN A 525 -3.13 -26.58 -10.94
C ASN A 525 -1.60 -26.47 -11.06
N VAL A 526 -0.87 -26.54 -9.93
CA VAL A 526 0.61 -26.61 -9.89
C VAL A 526 1.12 -28.02 -10.19
N GLU A 527 0.41 -29.08 -9.77
CA GLU A 527 0.76 -30.47 -10.12
C GLU A 527 0.40 -30.82 -11.57
N LYS A 528 -0.70 -30.26 -12.11
CA LYS A 528 -1.09 -30.47 -13.52
C LYS A 528 -0.29 -29.62 -14.52
N SER A 529 0.44 -28.60 -14.08
CA SER A 529 1.33 -27.85 -14.95
C SER A 529 2.63 -28.60 -15.26
N GLY A 530 2.97 -29.70 -14.56
CA GLY A 530 4.00 -30.64 -14.99
C GLY A 530 5.37 -30.03 -15.37
N VAL A 531 5.79 -28.95 -14.71
CA VAL A 531 7.07 -28.30 -14.95
C VAL A 531 7.97 -28.57 -13.74
N GLU A 532 9.03 -29.36 -13.97
CA GLU A 532 10.17 -29.47 -13.06
C GLU A 532 10.84 -28.10 -12.86
N PRO A 533 11.46 -27.86 -11.69
CA PRO A 533 11.90 -26.53 -11.31
C PRO A 533 13.25 -26.21 -11.96
N ASP A 534 13.26 -25.77 -13.20
CA ASP A 534 14.37 -25.00 -13.77
C ASP A 534 13.82 -23.97 -14.78
N ASP A 535 14.36 -22.75 -14.69
CA ASP A 535 14.16 -21.57 -15.54
C ASP A 535 12.89 -20.71 -15.32
N GLU A 536 13.05 -19.75 -14.38
CA GLU A 536 12.30 -18.49 -14.30
C GLU A 536 12.51 -17.64 -15.58
N ALA A 537 11.57 -17.68 -16.52
CA ALA A 537 11.23 -16.54 -17.36
C ALA A 537 9.96 -16.83 -18.18
N THR A 538 9.14 -15.79 -18.33
CA THR A 538 7.97 -15.67 -19.22
C THR A 538 6.77 -16.58 -18.93
N LEU A 539 5.68 -15.97 -18.46
CA LEU A 539 4.30 -16.19 -18.93
C LEU A 539 3.37 -15.17 -18.24
N ASN A 540 3.38 -13.95 -18.76
CA ASN A 540 2.25 -13.03 -18.70
C ASN A 540 1.73 -12.95 -20.14
N GLU A 541 0.74 -13.75 -20.48
CA GLU A 541 -0.21 -13.50 -21.59
C GLU A 541 -1.29 -14.59 -21.54
N ASP A 542 -2.49 -14.24 -22.01
CA ASP A 542 -3.66 -15.09 -22.24
C ASP A 542 -4.57 -15.44 -21.04
N VAL A 543 -5.27 -14.40 -20.54
CA VAL A 543 -6.66 -14.56 -20.07
C VAL A 543 -7.54 -13.51 -20.77
N SER A 544 -7.58 -13.58 -22.11
CA SER A 544 -8.50 -12.83 -22.96
C SER A 544 -9.06 -13.73 -24.05
N SER A 545 -9.65 -14.87 -23.66
CA SER A 545 -10.46 -15.67 -24.57
C SER A 545 -11.38 -16.62 -23.78
N LEU A 546 -12.47 -16.08 -23.26
CA LEU A 546 -13.68 -16.86 -23.01
C LEU A 546 -14.84 -16.14 -23.71
N PRO A 547 -15.68 -16.83 -24.50
CA PRO A 547 -16.71 -16.17 -25.30
C PRO A 547 -17.79 -15.56 -24.40
N GLU A 548 -18.15 -14.31 -24.67
CA GLU A 548 -19.40 -13.70 -24.20
C GLU A 548 -20.58 -14.35 -24.93
N GLU A 549 -21.28 -15.27 -24.27
CA GLU A 549 -22.64 -15.64 -24.69
C GLU A 549 -23.66 -14.70 -24.02
N SER A 550 -24.15 -13.79 -24.86
CA SER A 550 -25.43 -13.07 -24.84
C SER A 550 -26.34 -13.20 -23.60
N VAL A 551 -26.44 -12.12 -22.84
CA VAL A 551 -27.65 -11.80 -22.06
C VAL A 551 -28.31 -10.60 -22.73
N SER A 552 -29.31 -10.88 -23.57
CA SER A 552 -30.16 -9.87 -24.18
C SER A 552 -31.08 -9.22 -23.13
N SER A 553 -31.24 -7.92 -23.31
CA SER A 553 -32.20 -7.02 -22.65
C SER A 553 -33.63 -7.59 -22.62
N ILE A 554 -34.25 -7.49 -21.46
CA ILE A 554 -35.71 -7.62 -21.30
C ILE A 554 -36.30 -6.24 -21.61
N ASP A 555 -36.93 -6.10 -22.77
CA ASP A 555 -37.81 -4.98 -23.06
C ASP A 555 -39.20 -5.24 -22.48
N SER A 556 -39.77 -4.17 -21.94
CA SER A 556 -41.08 -4.13 -21.29
C SER A 556 -42.19 -4.03 -22.32
N GLU A 557 -42.53 -5.12 -22.99
CA GLU A 557 -43.86 -5.34 -23.60
C GLU A 557 -43.96 -6.78 -24.08
N GLY A 558 -44.87 -7.54 -23.48
CA GLY A 558 -45.09 -8.94 -23.82
C GLY A 558 -45.69 -9.06 -25.21
N ASN A 559 -44.91 -9.54 -26.17
CA ASN A 559 -45.44 -10.19 -27.35
C ASN A 559 -44.50 -11.29 -27.86
N LEU A 560 -45.08 -12.47 -28.08
CA LEU A 560 -44.47 -13.61 -28.76
C LEU A 560 -44.42 -13.30 -30.26
N GLN A 561 -43.25 -13.46 -30.87
CA GLN A 561 -43.18 -13.65 -32.31
C GLN A 561 -42.22 -14.80 -32.65
N GLU A 562 -42.80 -15.77 -33.36
CA GLU A 562 -42.21 -16.97 -33.91
C GLU A 562 -41.26 -16.67 -35.09
N LEU A 563 -40.28 -17.57 -35.25
CA LEU A 563 -39.69 -18.13 -36.48
C LEU A 563 -39.17 -17.15 -37.56
N SER A 564 -37.91 -17.33 -37.97
CA SER A 564 -37.51 -18.13 -39.15
C SER A 564 -36.19 -17.63 -39.75
N ASP A 565 -35.37 -18.61 -40.13
CA ASP A 565 -34.17 -18.60 -40.99
C ASP A 565 -32.84 -18.05 -40.43
#